data_AF-A0A1H0P7A0-F1
#
_entry.id   AF-A0A1H0P7A0-F1
#
_cell.length_a   1.000
_cell.length_b   1.000
_cell.length_c   1.000
_cell.angle_alpha   90.00
_cell.angle_beta   90.00
_cell.angle_gamma   90.00
#
_symmetry.space_group_name_H-M   'P 1'
#
loop_
_entity.id
_entity.type
_entity.pdbx_description
1 polymer ?
#
loop_
_entity_poly.entity_id
_entity_poly.type
_entity_poly.pdbx_seq_one_letter_code
_entity_poly.pdbx_strand_id
1 'polypeptide(L)'
;MTHGKLPSTRRTTVGPVVVPTAGRFARHLGASVLVALGLTALTAVSGCASESKSFAPPRGSITDDRAIGDILVKFAPPEVTASEDAGKLLAEVQGPVRYVVKRPMSGGVWLVTAITASADVTLDQAVATLQAAPRVASATPDRMLRPHRGKPVSRDMPNP
;
A
#
# COMPACT_ATOMS: atom_id res chain seq x y z
N MET A 1 10.65 -54.40 -40.01
CA MET A 1 10.02 -53.87 -41.23
C MET A 1 9.12 -52.72 -40.82
N THR A 2 9.22 -51.45 -41.24
CA THR A 2 10.20 -50.67 -42.02
C THR A 2 9.67 -49.21 -41.98
N HIS A 3 10.57 -48.21 -41.89
CA HIS A 3 10.39 -46.76 -42.15
C HIS A 3 9.41 -45.97 -41.24
N GLY A 4 9.71 -44.80 -40.66
CA GLY A 4 10.77 -43.81 -40.84
C GLY A 4 10.28 -42.58 -41.61
N LYS A 5 9.94 -41.45 -40.95
CA LYS A 5 10.21 -40.08 -41.44
C LYS A 5 9.95 -38.97 -40.40
N LEU A 6 10.92 -38.05 -40.36
CA LEU A 6 11.09 -36.82 -39.56
C LEU A 6 10.17 -35.64 -40.03
N PRO A 7 10.21 -34.47 -39.35
CA PRO A 7 9.12 -33.49 -39.21
C PRO A 7 9.04 -32.46 -40.35
N SER A 8 7.91 -31.75 -40.45
CA SER A 8 7.72 -30.67 -41.42
C SER A 8 7.34 -29.34 -40.76
N THR A 9 8.23 -28.38 -41.00
CA THR A 9 8.23 -26.96 -40.65
C THR A 9 7.33 -26.12 -41.58
N ARG A 10 6.52 -25.21 -41.04
CA ARG A 10 6.08 -23.95 -41.68
C ARG A 10 6.01 -22.87 -40.59
N ARG A 11 7.01 -22.00 -40.44
CA ARG A 11 7.30 -20.73 -41.14
C ARG A 11 6.22 -19.64 -40.90
N THR A 12 6.54 -18.78 -39.93
CA THR A 12 6.38 -17.31 -39.79
C THR A 12 5.43 -16.55 -40.72
N THR A 13 4.52 -15.76 -40.13
CA THR A 13 4.21 -14.38 -40.56
C THR A 13 3.94 -13.50 -39.35
N VAL A 14 4.68 -12.40 -39.29
CA VAL A 14 4.61 -11.29 -38.34
C VAL A 14 3.40 -10.41 -38.68
N GLY A 15 2.59 -10.05 -37.67
CA GLY A 15 1.49 -9.09 -37.79
C GLY A 15 1.66 -7.96 -36.76
N PRO A 16 1.40 -6.69 -37.12
CA PRO A 16 2.06 -5.54 -36.50
C PRO A 16 1.44 -5.03 -35.19
N VAL A 17 2.35 -4.53 -34.35
CA VAL A 17 2.11 -3.62 -33.22
C VAL A 17 1.52 -2.30 -33.74
N VAL A 18 0.39 -1.88 -33.20
CA VAL A 18 -0.16 -0.54 -33.42
C VAL A 18 0.04 0.30 -32.15
N VAL A 19 0.95 1.26 -32.27
CA VAL A 19 1.19 2.36 -31.34
C VAL A 19 0.34 3.55 -31.78
N PRO A 20 -0.46 4.20 -30.91
CA PRO A 20 -1.04 5.49 -31.24
C PRO A 20 -0.04 6.63 -30.94
N THR A 21 0.59 7.13 -32.00
CA THR A 21 1.38 8.37 -32.02
C THR A 21 0.53 9.52 -32.59
N ALA A 22 0.52 10.63 -31.83
CA ALA A 22 0.39 12.04 -32.22
C ALA A 22 -0.51 12.42 -33.42
N GLY A 23 -1.66 13.01 -33.09
CA GLY A 23 -2.50 13.76 -34.03
C GLY A 23 -2.13 15.23 -34.14
N ARG A 24 -1.39 15.54 -35.21
CA ARG A 24 -1.49 16.69 -36.14
C ARG A 24 -1.57 18.13 -35.62
N PHE A 25 -0.48 18.84 -35.93
CA PHE A 25 -0.39 20.28 -36.18
C PHE A 25 -1.46 20.77 -37.17
N ALA A 26 -2.26 21.76 -36.74
CA ALA A 26 -2.93 22.70 -37.63
C ALA A 26 -2.27 24.08 -37.48
N ARG A 27 -1.81 24.61 -38.61
CA ARG A 27 -1.15 25.90 -38.76
C ARG A 27 -2.17 27.02 -38.59
N HIS A 28 -1.93 27.95 -37.67
CA HIS A 28 -2.51 29.29 -37.76
C HIS A 28 -1.39 30.33 -37.70
N LEU A 29 -1.13 30.90 -38.87
CA LEU A 29 -0.45 32.17 -39.06
C LEU A 29 -1.34 33.28 -38.49
N GLY A 30 -0.74 34.21 -37.74
CA GLY A 30 -1.41 35.41 -37.27
C GLY A 30 -0.61 36.14 -36.20
N ALA A 31 0.45 36.85 -36.61
CA ALA A 31 1.16 37.79 -35.76
C ALA A 31 0.43 39.15 -35.75
N SER A 32 0.20 39.73 -34.57
CA SER A 32 0.02 41.18 -34.26
C SER A 32 -0.21 41.29 -32.74
N VAL A 33 0.78 41.67 -31.92
CA VAL A 33 1.23 43.05 -31.59
C VAL A 33 0.32 43.76 -30.56
N LEU A 34 0.88 43.88 -29.33
CA LEU A 34 0.85 45.01 -28.37
C LEU A 34 -0.39 45.32 -27.48
N VAL A 35 -0.09 45.29 -26.17
CA VAL A 35 -0.14 46.41 -25.19
C VAL A 35 -1.30 46.52 -24.16
N ALA A 36 -0.84 46.71 -22.91
CA ALA A 36 -1.34 47.54 -21.81
C ALA A 36 -2.33 46.99 -20.76
N LEU A 37 -1.80 46.99 -19.51
CA LEU A 37 -2.34 47.61 -18.29
C LEU A 37 -3.72 47.19 -17.77
N GLY A 38 -3.71 46.63 -16.55
CA GLY A 38 -4.88 46.55 -15.69
C GLY A 38 -4.51 46.24 -14.23
N LEU A 39 -4.08 47.26 -13.48
CA LEU A 39 -4.00 47.25 -12.03
C LEU A 39 -5.42 47.08 -11.43
N THR A 40 -5.64 46.05 -10.62
CA THR A 40 -6.68 46.05 -9.59
C THR A 40 -6.18 45.28 -8.37
N ALA A 41 -5.72 46.05 -7.38
CA ALA A 41 -5.65 45.63 -5.98
C ALA A 41 -7.06 45.74 -5.34
N LEU A 42 -7.20 45.18 -4.12
CA LEU A 42 -8.39 45.09 -3.23
C LEU A 42 -9.24 43.82 -3.45
N THR A 43 -9.58 42.99 -2.45
CA THR A 43 -9.67 43.16 -1.00
C THR A 43 -9.48 41.80 -0.28
N ALA A 44 -8.65 41.77 0.76
CA ALA A 44 -8.82 40.80 1.83
C ALA A 44 -10.03 41.24 2.66
N VAL A 45 -11.08 40.41 2.74
CA VAL A 45 -12.11 40.55 3.76
C VAL A 45 -12.27 39.21 4.47
N SER A 46 -11.95 39.23 5.76
CA SER A 46 -12.32 38.21 6.73
C SER A 46 -13.83 38.31 6.98
N GLY A 47 -14.54 37.19 6.88
CA GLY A 47 -15.96 37.07 7.23
C GLY A 47 -16.33 35.62 7.50
N CYS A 48 -16.59 35.32 8.78
CA CYS A 48 -17.03 34.03 9.30
C CYS A 48 -18.36 33.55 8.68
N ALA A 49 -18.45 32.25 8.42
CA ALA A 49 -19.69 31.49 8.60
C ALA A 49 -19.31 30.10 9.16
N SER A 50 -19.28 30.01 10.49
CA SER A 50 -19.56 28.75 11.17
C SER A 50 -20.99 28.36 10.84
N GLU A 51 -21.19 27.59 9.78
CA GLU A 51 -22.39 26.75 9.68
C GLU A 51 -21.97 25.35 10.07
N SER A 52 -22.20 25.03 11.35
CA SER A 52 -22.10 23.70 11.93
C SER A 52 -23.18 22.79 11.35
N LYS A 53 -23.15 22.50 10.05
CA LYS A 53 -23.67 21.22 9.58
C LYS A 53 -22.67 20.20 10.07
N SER A 54 -22.99 19.55 11.18
CA SER A 54 -22.44 18.25 11.51
C SER A 54 -22.75 17.34 10.33
N PHE A 55 -21.84 17.34 9.36
CA PHE A 55 -21.85 16.41 8.26
C PHE A 55 -21.40 15.13 8.94
N ALA A 56 -22.37 14.37 9.45
CA ALA A 56 -22.14 12.98 9.77
C ALA A 56 -21.43 12.40 8.54
N PRO A 57 -20.17 11.95 8.67
CA PRO A 57 -19.39 11.53 7.52
C PRO A 57 -20.25 10.52 6.74
N PRO A 58 -20.32 10.65 5.40
CA PRO A 58 -21.21 9.84 4.58
C PRO A 58 -21.02 8.37 4.96
N ARG A 59 -22.12 7.65 5.22
CA ARG A 59 -22.05 6.23 5.59
C ARG A 59 -21.30 5.49 4.48
N GLY A 60 -20.15 4.91 4.83
CA GLY A 60 -19.16 4.38 3.88
C GLY A 60 -17.84 5.17 3.82
N SER A 61 -17.69 6.22 4.62
CA SER A 61 -16.43 6.92 4.82
C SER A 61 -15.39 6.02 5.49
N ILE A 62 -14.12 6.15 5.10
CA ILE A 62 -12.90 5.47 5.57
C ILE A 62 -12.61 5.66 7.08
N THR A 63 -13.55 6.22 7.84
CA THR A 63 -13.30 6.97 9.08
C THR A 63 -13.16 6.14 10.36
N ASP A 64 -13.48 4.84 10.35
CA ASP A 64 -13.38 4.00 11.57
C ASP A 64 -12.26 2.95 11.49
N ASP A 65 -11.64 2.77 10.32
CA ASP A 65 -10.54 1.82 10.13
C ASP A 65 -9.30 2.30 10.91
N ARG A 66 -9.01 1.62 12.03
CA ARG A 66 -7.83 1.90 12.83
C ARG A 66 -6.80 0.81 12.68
N ALA A 67 -5.53 1.22 12.57
CA ALA A 67 -4.42 0.30 12.68
C ALA A 67 -4.30 -0.16 14.14
N ILE A 68 -4.28 -1.47 14.37
CA ILE A 68 -4.15 -2.08 15.70
C ILE A 68 -2.73 -2.59 15.98
N GLY A 69 -1.88 -2.65 14.95
CA GLY A 69 -0.45 -2.95 15.08
C GLY A 69 0.17 -3.55 13.84
N ASP A 70 1.50 -3.66 13.87
CA ASP A 70 2.29 -4.34 12.84
C ASP A 70 2.58 -5.79 13.26
N ILE A 71 2.64 -6.68 12.26
CA ILE A 71 2.83 -8.12 12.40
C ILE A 71 3.90 -8.55 11.40
N LEU A 72 4.85 -9.35 11.86
CA LEU A 72 5.80 -10.07 11.03
C LEU A 72 5.18 -11.39 10.60
N VAL A 73 5.00 -11.57 9.30
CA VAL A 73 4.35 -12.75 8.72
C VAL A 73 5.34 -13.50 7.84
N LYS A 74 5.47 -14.81 8.04
CA LYS A 74 6.18 -15.70 7.14
C LYS A 74 5.17 -16.62 6.47
N PHE A 75 5.21 -16.69 5.15
CA PHE A 75 4.36 -17.60 4.39
C PHE A 75 5.00 -18.99 4.30
N ALA A 76 4.16 -20.03 4.25
CA ALA A 76 4.59 -21.38 3.93
C ALA A 76 5.03 -21.45 2.45
N PRO A 77 5.86 -22.42 2.02
CA PRO A 77 6.22 -22.59 0.62
C PRO A 77 4.98 -22.76 -0.29
N PRO A 78 4.95 -22.23 -1.53
CA PRO A 78 6.04 -21.55 -2.25
C PRO A 78 6.40 -20.18 -1.66
N GLU A 79 7.64 -19.76 -1.91
CA GLU A 79 8.16 -18.47 -1.46
C GLU A 79 7.39 -17.32 -2.12
N VAL A 80 7.08 -16.30 -1.31
CA VAL A 80 6.38 -15.09 -1.75
C VAL A 80 7.38 -13.96 -1.82
N THR A 81 7.65 -13.48 -3.03
CA THR A 81 8.68 -12.46 -3.31
C THR A 81 8.09 -11.10 -3.69
N ALA A 82 6.82 -11.05 -4.10
CA ALA A 82 6.11 -9.84 -4.49
C ALA A 82 5.06 -9.43 -3.44
N SER A 83 4.96 -8.11 -3.19
CA SER A 83 4.01 -7.54 -2.23
C SER A 83 2.57 -7.80 -2.63
N GLU A 84 2.29 -7.82 -3.94
CA GLU A 84 0.99 -8.08 -4.52
C GLU A 84 0.52 -9.50 -4.21
N ASP A 85 1.41 -10.48 -4.31
CA ASP A 85 1.07 -11.88 -4.04
C ASP A 85 0.89 -12.12 -2.54
N ALA A 86 1.71 -11.49 -1.70
CA ALA A 86 1.49 -11.46 -0.25
C ALA A 86 0.12 -10.85 0.09
N GLY A 87 -0.25 -9.76 -0.57
CA GLY A 87 -1.54 -9.10 -0.40
C GLY A 87 -2.72 -10.00 -0.80
N LYS A 88 -2.61 -10.72 -1.92
CA LYS A 88 -3.64 -11.69 -2.36
C LYS A 88 -3.82 -12.81 -1.34
N LEU A 89 -2.73 -13.40 -0.85
CA LEU A 89 -2.79 -14.47 0.15
C LEU A 89 -3.44 -14.00 1.46
N LEU A 90 -3.14 -12.77 1.89
CA LEU A 90 -3.72 -12.21 3.11
C LEU A 90 -5.18 -11.77 2.93
N ALA A 91 -5.61 -11.46 1.70
CA ALA A 91 -7.00 -11.15 1.39
C ALA A 91 -7.92 -12.37 1.50
N GLU A 92 -7.37 -13.59 1.43
CA GLU A 92 -8.12 -14.85 1.66
C GLU A 92 -8.46 -15.07 3.15
N VAL A 93 -7.77 -14.37 4.05
CA VAL A 93 -8.01 -14.48 5.50
C VAL A 93 -9.28 -13.73 5.85
N GLN A 94 -10.32 -14.49 6.22
CA GLN A 94 -11.60 -13.94 6.62
C GLN A 94 -11.58 -13.42 8.06
N GLY A 95 -12.34 -12.35 8.32
CA GLY A 95 -12.55 -11.83 9.66
C GLY A 95 -12.75 -10.31 9.69
N PRO A 96 -12.86 -9.73 10.90
CA PRO A 96 -13.01 -8.28 11.08
C PRO A 96 -11.69 -7.51 10.88
N VAL A 97 -10.59 -8.21 10.60
CA VAL A 97 -9.25 -7.64 10.43
C VAL A 97 -8.86 -7.70 8.97
N ARG A 98 -8.46 -6.55 8.44
CA ARG A 98 -7.82 -6.40 7.13
C ARG A 98 -6.31 -6.30 7.31
N TYR A 99 -5.57 -7.00 6.47
CA TYR A 99 -4.11 -7.03 6.52
C TYR A 99 -3.52 -6.27 5.34
N VAL A 100 -2.68 -5.28 5.60
CA VAL A 100 -2.03 -4.46 4.58
C VAL A 100 -0.54 -4.73 4.60
N VAL A 101 -0.01 -5.21 3.48
CA VAL A 101 1.43 -5.48 3.32
C VAL A 101 2.17 -4.14 3.18
N LYS A 102 3.21 -3.94 4.00
CA LYS A 102 4.06 -2.74 3.94
C LYS A 102 5.30 -2.95 3.09
N ARG A 103 6.08 -3.99 3.42
CA ARG A 103 7.37 -4.28 2.78
C ARG A 103 7.83 -5.71 3.07
N PRO A 104 8.66 -6.30 2.20
CA PRO A 104 9.40 -7.51 2.53
C PRO A 104 10.50 -7.18 3.55
N MET A 105 10.81 -8.18 4.38
CA MET A 105 11.90 -8.22 5.33
C MET A 105 12.86 -9.38 4.94
N SER A 106 14.02 -9.46 5.58
CA SER A 106 14.94 -10.57 5.35
C SER A 106 14.34 -11.92 5.78
N GLY A 107 14.77 -13.01 5.14
CA GLY A 107 14.36 -14.37 5.52
C GLY A 107 12.94 -14.78 5.10
N GLY A 108 12.37 -14.12 4.08
CA GLY A 108 11.03 -14.40 3.56
C GLY A 108 9.90 -13.94 4.47
N VAL A 109 10.19 -12.99 5.36
CA VAL A 109 9.23 -12.40 6.29
C VAL A 109 8.67 -11.12 5.69
N TRP A 110 7.42 -10.78 5.99
CA TRP A 110 6.73 -9.60 5.51
C TRP A 110 6.25 -8.78 6.70
N LEU A 111 6.43 -7.46 6.63
CA LEU A 111 5.83 -6.53 7.59
C LEU A 111 4.41 -6.18 7.12
N VAL A 112 3.43 -6.47 7.96
CA VAL A 112 2.01 -6.35 7.66
C VAL A 112 1.32 -5.53 8.75
N THR A 113 0.56 -4.51 8.38
CA THR A 113 -0.29 -3.76 9.33
C THR A 113 -1.67 -4.39 9.40
N ALA A 114 -2.14 -4.67 10.61
CA ALA A 114 -3.52 -5.09 10.87
C ALA A 114 -4.41 -3.85 11.07
N ILE A 115 -5.51 -3.77 10.32
CA ILE A 115 -6.48 -2.67 10.30
C ILE A 115 -7.87 -3.23 10.56
N THR A 116 -8.67 -2.55 11.39
CA THR A 116 -10.05 -2.97 11.67
C THR A 116 -10.93 -1.78 12.02
N ALA A 117 -12.22 -1.86 11.68
CA ALA A 117 -13.23 -0.91 12.12
C ALA A 117 -13.77 -1.20 13.54
N SER A 118 -13.60 -2.43 14.05
CA SER A 118 -14.26 -2.89 15.29
C SER A 118 -13.42 -2.62 16.53
N ALA A 119 -13.89 -1.81 17.48
CA ALA A 119 -13.16 -1.35 18.68
C ALA A 119 -12.59 -2.47 19.57
N ASP A 120 -13.26 -3.62 19.60
CA ASP A 120 -12.96 -4.73 20.51
C ASP A 120 -11.88 -5.68 19.99
N VAL A 121 -11.51 -5.57 18.71
CA VAL A 121 -10.50 -6.42 18.09
C VAL A 121 -9.11 -6.02 18.56
N THR A 122 -8.35 -7.00 19.02
CA THR A 122 -6.98 -6.81 19.52
C THR A 122 -5.93 -7.30 18.53
N LEU A 123 -4.69 -6.79 18.67
CA LEU A 123 -3.56 -7.27 17.88
C LEU A 123 -3.31 -8.77 18.09
N ASP A 124 -3.47 -9.27 19.32
CA ASP A 124 -3.24 -10.68 19.63
C ASP A 124 -4.28 -11.58 18.94
N GLN A 125 -5.53 -11.14 18.80
CA GLN A 125 -6.56 -11.84 18.01
C GLN A 125 -6.23 -11.83 16.51
N ALA A 126 -5.72 -10.72 15.98
CA ALA A 126 -5.26 -10.65 14.59
C ALA A 126 -4.10 -11.61 14.33
N VAL A 127 -3.12 -11.69 15.24
CA VAL A 127 -2.02 -12.66 15.15
C VAL A 127 -2.55 -14.08 15.20
N ALA A 128 -3.44 -14.42 16.14
CA ALA A 128 -4.04 -15.75 16.23
C ALA A 128 -4.79 -16.14 14.95
N THR A 129 -5.51 -15.20 14.34
CA THR A 129 -6.22 -15.39 13.07
C THR A 129 -5.25 -15.71 11.93
N LEU A 130 -4.13 -14.97 11.84
CA LEU A 130 -3.10 -15.26 10.84
C LEU A 130 -2.42 -16.61 11.08
N GLN A 131 -2.14 -16.98 12.33
CA GLN A 131 -1.53 -18.27 12.65
C GLN A 131 -2.44 -19.46 12.29
N ALA A 132 -3.76 -19.26 12.32
CA ALA A 132 -4.73 -20.26 11.89
C ALA A 132 -4.88 -20.34 10.35
N ALA A 133 -4.33 -19.38 9.59
CA ALA A 133 -4.47 -19.34 8.15
C ALA A 133 -3.55 -20.37 7.46
N PRO A 134 -4.03 -21.11 6.44
CA PRO A 134 -3.33 -22.28 5.89
C PRO A 134 -2.01 -21.94 5.16
N ARG A 135 -1.87 -20.72 4.65
CA ARG A 135 -0.68 -20.25 3.92
C ARG A 135 0.33 -19.53 4.80
N VAL A 136 0.04 -19.33 6.08
CA VAL A 136 0.92 -18.65 7.03
C VAL A 136 1.71 -19.70 7.82
N ALA A 137 3.03 -19.65 7.71
CA ALA A 137 3.93 -20.51 8.48
C ALA A 137 4.14 -19.98 9.90
N SER A 138 4.23 -18.65 10.05
CA SER A 138 4.31 -18.00 11.36
C SER A 138 3.83 -16.56 11.29
N ALA A 139 3.19 -16.08 12.34
CA ALA A 139 2.88 -14.67 12.54
C ALA A 139 3.24 -14.24 13.96
N THR A 140 3.97 -13.14 14.10
CA THR A 140 4.38 -12.58 15.39
C THR A 140 4.20 -11.08 15.40
N PRO A 141 3.73 -10.47 16.51
CA PRO A 141 3.57 -9.02 16.55
C PRO A 141 4.94 -8.32 16.49
N ASP A 142 5.05 -7.25 15.69
CA ASP A 142 6.27 -6.44 15.57
C ASP A 142 6.40 -5.48 16.77
N ARG A 143 6.47 -6.05 17.98
CA ARG A 143 6.69 -5.27 19.19
C ARG A 143 8.17 -4.91 19.24
N MET A 144 8.49 -3.62 19.22
CA MET A 144 9.82 -3.13 19.56
C MET A 144 10.28 -3.78 20.88
N LEU A 145 11.46 -4.40 20.88
CA LEU A 145 12.14 -4.88 22.07
C LEU A 145 12.10 -3.76 23.13
N ARG A 146 11.35 -3.97 24.21
CA ARG A 146 11.46 -3.09 25.37
C ARG A 146 12.90 -3.23 25.88
N PRO A 147 13.64 -2.13 26.13
CA PRO A 147 14.95 -2.24 26.77
C PRO A 147 14.80 -3.01 28.08
N HIS A 148 15.49 -4.15 28.21
CA HIS A 148 15.48 -4.98 29.43
C HIS A 148 16.14 -4.30 30.65
N ARG A 149 16.58 -3.03 30.53
CA ARG A 149 17.10 -2.25 31.64
C ARG A 149 16.14 -1.12 32.00
N GLY A 150 15.60 -1.18 33.21
CA GLY A 150 15.32 0.05 33.94
C GLY A 150 16.61 0.88 33.94
N LYS A 151 16.52 2.15 33.55
CA LYS A 151 17.60 3.12 33.62
C LYS A 151 18.30 2.95 34.98
N PRO A 152 19.63 2.73 35.07
CA PRO A 152 20.28 2.60 36.37
C PRO A 152 19.98 3.85 37.20
N VAL A 153 19.26 3.68 38.30
CA VAL A 153 19.04 4.74 39.29
C VAL A 153 20.25 4.73 40.22
N SER A 154 21.44 5.05 39.70
CA SER A 154 22.55 5.39 40.58
C SER A 154 23.39 6.50 40.00
N ARG A 155 23.60 7.50 40.85
CA ARG A 155 24.43 8.68 40.68
C ARG A 155 25.88 8.29 40.94
N ASP A 156 26.45 7.42 40.11
CA ASP A 156 27.90 7.18 40.05
C ASP A 156 28.38 7.48 38.63
N MET A 157 28.30 8.76 38.29
CA MET A 157 29.10 9.32 37.20
C MET A 157 30.37 9.89 37.87
N PRO A 158 31.58 9.44 37.53
CA PRO A 158 32.80 10.14 37.92
C PRO A 158 32.77 11.51 37.24
N ASN A 159 32.82 12.58 38.04
CA ASN A 159 32.89 13.94 37.50
C ASN A 159 34.33 14.22 37.05
N PRO A 160 34.57 14.78 35.85
CA PRO A 160 35.90 15.19 35.42
C PRO A 160 36.45 16.36 36.24
#